data_AF-A0A929DI15-F1
#
_entry.id   AF-A0A929DI15-F1
#
_cell.length_a   1.000
_cell.length_b   1.000
_cell.length_c   1.000
_cell.angle_alpha   90.00
_cell.angle_beta   90.00
_cell.angle_gamma   90.00
#
_symmetry.space_group_name_H-M   'P 1'
#
loop_
_entity.id
_entity.type
_entity.pdbx_description
1 polymer ?
#
loop_
_entity_poly.entity_id
_entity_poly.type
_entity_poly.pdbx_seq_one_letter_code
_entity_poly.pdbx_strand_id
1 'polypeptide(L)'
;MKKNAENKSKRIIFYCWLLVFVFLSGLAKPVKAQISQGGIPISFGRKHKSSVKVPVEVMPELDVQSLLEEDAYTESQPDYPFRFSKNFLVNYTLFNSGVWEELDNGGKLWRIGLVSPGAWSIHIIFNEYRLPPGAKVFIYNSDKTQIIGAFTSRNNKPWGSLAVAPLSDDEIVVEYYEPKNAGFNGQLSIGQVGHGYKDVFGIEDDRYGLSQPCNKDINCTEGEDWQVEKHAICRIIFSNLTGNSFLCTGSLINNTRNDGTPYFLSAFHCLTTYYEAQTAIYYFNYESPTCNGPDVDTSQTISGSIQRAKVPYLDFCLVEMSDTIPTSYEPYFAGWDISIDPPTNVTGIHHPLGDVKKITYSNYSPVTGNFDHQDWNFDDSTHWFVGEWTFGIMEGGSSGSPLFNQNHHIVGDLSGGSFGNCTSSDAYYAKLSHSWADYNGESEQLKYWLDPDTSNITSLNGFSPTGLFVRSPLSLDQSINLYPNPANETFTIEIKNPGFRPERIEIYNMLGKKVFEKKLTVIGTHV
;
A
#
# COMPACT_ATOMS: atom_id res chain seq x y z
N MET A 1 -27.41 55.05 -29.26
CA MET A 1 -26.50 54.41 -28.27
C MET A 1 -27.24 54.02 -26.97
N LYS A 2 -28.34 53.25 -27.04
CA LYS A 2 -29.08 52.78 -25.84
C LYS A 2 -29.68 51.37 -25.97
N LYS A 3 -29.21 50.54 -26.91
CA LYS A 3 -29.68 49.15 -27.11
C LYS A 3 -28.62 48.05 -26.93
N ASN A 4 -27.36 48.39 -26.62
CA ASN A 4 -26.29 47.41 -26.41
C ASN A 4 -25.91 47.19 -24.93
N ALA A 5 -26.61 47.82 -23.98
CA ALA A 5 -26.32 47.66 -22.54
C ALA A 5 -27.15 46.53 -21.89
N GLU A 6 -28.37 46.25 -22.36
CA GLU A 6 -29.26 45.26 -21.73
C GLU A 6 -28.87 43.79 -22.02
N ASN A 7 -28.14 43.52 -23.11
CA ASN A 7 -27.70 42.14 -23.42
C ASN A 7 -26.42 41.73 -22.68
N LYS A 8 -25.68 42.68 -22.10
CA LYS A 8 -24.51 42.38 -21.24
C LYS A 8 -24.92 42.05 -19.80
N SER A 9 -25.99 42.64 -19.27
CA SER A 9 -26.40 42.38 -17.88
C SER A 9 -27.05 40.99 -17.70
N LYS A 10 -27.78 40.49 -18.72
CA LYS A 10 -28.37 39.14 -18.68
C LYS A 10 -27.36 37.99 -18.81
N ARG A 11 -26.19 38.24 -19.45
CA ARG A 11 -25.10 37.24 -19.49
C ARG A 11 -24.32 37.18 -18.19
N ILE A 12 -24.14 38.29 -17.48
CA ILE A 12 -23.40 38.33 -16.20
C ILE A 12 -24.18 37.62 -15.07
N ILE A 13 -25.52 37.71 -15.08
CA ILE A 13 -26.37 37.03 -14.08
C ILE A 13 -26.36 35.50 -14.26
N PHE A 14 -26.19 35.00 -15.48
CA PHE A 14 -26.10 33.55 -15.74
C PHE A 14 -24.75 32.96 -15.30
N TYR A 15 -23.65 33.73 -15.39
CA TYR A 15 -22.34 33.31 -14.86
C TYR A 15 -22.25 33.41 -13.33
N CYS A 16 -22.97 34.33 -12.68
CA CYS A 16 -23.04 34.36 -11.21
C CYS A 16 -23.85 33.19 -10.62
N TRP A 17 -24.87 32.68 -11.31
CA TRP A 17 -25.60 31.49 -10.86
C TRP A 17 -24.83 30.19 -11.12
N LEU A 18 -23.98 30.13 -12.15
CA LEU A 18 -23.08 28.98 -12.36
C LEU A 18 -21.93 28.97 -11.33
N LEU A 19 -21.40 30.14 -10.94
CA LEU A 19 -20.34 30.24 -9.92
C LEU A 19 -20.84 29.93 -8.50
N VAL A 20 -22.11 30.20 -8.19
CA VAL A 20 -22.70 29.83 -6.89
C VAL A 20 -23.07 28.33 -6.82
N PHE A 21 -23.36 27.69 -7.96
CA PHE A 21 -23.56 26.23 -8.01
C PHE A 21 -22.25 25.43 -7.99
N VAL A 22 -21.13 26.03 -8.39
CA VAL A 22 -19.78 25.43 -8.29
C VAL A 22 -19.17 25.64 -6.89
N PHE A 23 -19.64 26.63 -6.11
CA PHE A 23 -19.15 26.87 -4.75
C PHE A 23 -19.93 26.12 -3.63
N LEU A 24 -21.03 25.45 -3.97
CA LEU A 24 -21.86 24.68 -3.02
C LEU A 24 -21.72 23.16 -3.16
N SER A 25 -20.87 22.67 -4.06
CA SER A 25 -20.41 21.28 -4.12
C SER A 25 -19.13 21.00 -3.31
N GLY A 26 -18.58 22.01 -2.61
CA GLY A 26 -17.34 21.96 -1.83
C GLY A 26 -17.47 21.47 -0.38
N LEU A 27 -18.45 20.61 -0.08
CA LEU A 27 -18.47 19.86 1.19
C LEU A 27 -18.38 18.37 0.88
N ALA A 28 -17.30 17.97 0.20
CA ALA A 28 -16.86 16.59 0.23
C ALA A 28 -16.46 16.30 1.68
N LYS A 29 -17.30 15.54 2.38
CA LYS A 29 -16.90 14.96 3.66
C LYS A 29 -15.69 14.05 3.40
N PRO A 30 -14.64 14.10 4.22
CA PRO A 30 -13.52 13.17 4.09
C PRO A 30 -14.09 11.74 4.15
N VAL A 31 -13.86 10.97 3.10
CA VAL A 31 -14.22 9.56 3.02
C VAL A 31 -13.19 8.82 3.85
N LYS A 32 -13.64 8.25 4.97
CA LYS A 32 -12.81 7.46 5.88
C LYS A 32 -12.69 6.02 5.35
N ALA A 33 -11.52 5.69 4.81
CA ALA A 33 -10.55 4.75 5.39
C ALA A 33 -10.92 3.29 5.71
N GLN A 34 -10.16 2.33 5.14
CA GLN A 34 -10.60 0.99 4.70
C GLN A 34 -11.68 1.16 3.60
N ILE A 35 -12.04 0.20 2.71
CA ILE A 35 -13.25 0.43 1.87
C ILE A 35 -14.48 0.40 2.77
N SER A 36 -14.70 1.54 3.38
CA SER A 36 -15.61 1.86 4.43
C SER A 36 -16.48 2.97 3.85
N GLN A 37 -17.78 2.87 4.10
CA GLN A 37 -18.73 3.83 3.54
C GLN A 37 -18.79 5.12 4.38
N GLY A 38 -17.85 5.31 5.31
CA GLY A 38 -17.82 6.39 6.28
C GLY A 38 -19.07 6.43 7.15
N GLY A 39 -19.41 7.63 7.62
CA GLY A 39 -20.51 7.86 8.54
C GLY A 39 -20.05 7.93 10.00
N ILE A 40 -21.02 7.86 10.91
CA ILE A 40 -20.78 7.80 12.35
C ILE A 40 -21.57 6.62 12.93
N PRO A 41 -21.09 6.00 14.02
CA PRO A 41 -21.84 5.02 14.78
C PRO A 41 -23.23 5.55 15.11
N ILE A 42 -24.25 4.68 15.06
CA ILE A 42 -25.63 5.05 15.38
C ILE A 42 -25.71 5.48 16.85
N SER A 43 -24.93 4.85 17.72
CA SER A 43 -24.90 5.20 19.14
C SER A 43 -24.46 6.64 19.44
N PHE A 44 -23.81 7.32 18.49
CA PHE A 44 -23.32 8.69 18.69
C PHE A 44 -24.37 9.76 18.37
N GLY A 45 -25.50 9.37 17.76
CA GLY A 45 -26.55 10.30 17.37
C GLY A 45 -27.23 10.95 18.59
N ARG A 46 -27.34 12.30 18.60
CA ARG A 46 -27.99 13.06 19.71
C ARG A 46 -29.44 12.65 20.03
N LYS A 47 -30.13 11.99 19.10
CA LYS A 47 -31.49 11.45 19.29
C LYS A 47 -31.49 10.05 19.92
N HIS A 48 -30.37 9.35 19.89
CA HIS A 48 -30.22 8.03 20.46
C HIS A 48 -29.64 8.17 21.87
N LYS A 49 -30.52 8.16 22.87
CA LYS A 49 -30.13 8.09 24.29
C LYS A 49 -30.23 6.64 24.73
N SER A 50 -29.21 5.85 24.40
CA SER A 50 -29.14 4.47 24.89
C SER A 50 -28.94 4.47 26.41
N SER A 51 -29.78 3.72 27.12
CA SER A 51 -29.60 3.39 28.54
C SER A 51 -28.93 2.02 28.73
N VAL A 52 -28.66 1.32 27.63
CA VAL A 52 -28.08 -0.02 27.62
C VAL A 52 -26.59 0.09 27.91
N LYS A 53 -26.15 -0.52 29.02
CA LYS A 53 -24.74 -0.67 29.35
C LYS A 53 -24.13 -1.72 28.41
N VAL A 54 -23.10 -1.33 27.66
CA VAL A 54 -22.35 -2.24 26.79
C VAL A 54 -21.53 -3.19 27.67
N PRO A 55 -21.67 -4.53 27.54
CA PRO A 55 -20.83 -5.47 28.25
C PRO A 55 -19.42 -5.45 27.67
N VAL A 56 -18.43 -5.68 28.53
CA VAL A 56 -17.01 -5.62 28.19
C VAL A 56 -16.39 -6.99 28.43
N GLU A 57 -15.69 -7.49 27.43
CA GLU A 57 -14.83 -8.68 27.51
C GLU A 57 -13.39 -8.22 27.74
N VAL A 58 -12.73 -8.76 28.77
CA VAL A 58 -11.36 -8.39 29.14
C VAL A 58 -10.43 -9.53 28.73
N MET A 59 -9.42 -9.23 27.93
CA MET A 59 -8.42 -10.20 27.51
C MET A 59 -7.50 -10.57 28.69
N PRO A 60 -6.98 -11.80 28.72
CA PRO A 60 -5.98 -12.20 29.71
C PRO A 60 -4.76 -11.28 29.72
N GLU A 61 -4.11 -11.12 30.88
CA GLU A 61 -2.82 -10.46 30.96
C GLU A 61 -1.75 -11.21 30.15
N LEU A 62 -0.82 -10.46 29.58
CA LEU A 62 0.24 -10.96 28.72
C LEU A 62 1.61 -10.70 29.37
N ASP A 63 2.50 -11.69 29.35
CA ASP A 63 3.90 -11.49 29.72
C ASP A 63 4.65 -10.83 28.56
N VAL A 64 4.53 -9.50 28.49
CA VAL A 64 5.16 -8.68 27.44
C VAL A 64 6.68 -8.82 27.46
N GLN A 65 7.28 -8.94 28.64
CA GLN A 65 8.74 -9.06 28.77
C GLN A 65 9.25 -10.35 28.11
N SER A 66 8.57 -11.46 28.34
CA SER A 66 8.90 -12.74 27.69
C SER A 66 8.78 -12.67 26.16
N LEU A 67 7.77 -11.98 25.64
CA LEU A 67 7.60 -11.80 24.19
C LEU A 67 8.71 -10.92 23.58
N LEU A 68 9.14 -9.87 24.28
CA LEU A 68 10.25 -9.03 23.84
C LEU A 68 11.59 -9.79 23.85
N GLU A 69 11.79 -10.71 24.81
CA GLU A 69 12.97 -11.58 24.85
C GLU A 69 12.96 -12.62 23.73
N GLU A 70 11.80 -13.19 23.39
CA GLU A 70 11.63 -14.05 22.21
C GLU A 70 11.91 -13.28 20.92
N ASP A 71 11.38 -12.06 20.80
CA ASP A 71 11.58 -11.19 19.64
C ASP A 71 13.06 -10.83 19.45
N ALA A 72 13.79 -10.54 20.53
CA ALA A 72 15.21 -10.23 20.45
C ALA A 72 16.04 -11.38 19.85
N TYR A 73 15.58 -12.64 20.01
CA TYR A 73 16.19 -13.79 19.34
C TYR A 73 15.76 -13.90 17.88
N THR A 74 14.47 -13.75 17.57
CA THR A 74 13.97 -13.89 16.19
C THR A 74 14.39 -12.74 15.28
N GLU A 75 14.48 -11.52 15.79
CA GLU A 75 14.99 -10.33 15.07
C GLU A 75 16.49 -10.44 14.76
N SER A 76 17.22 -11.39 15.37
CA SER A 76 18.59 -11.74 14.96
C SER A 76 18.63 -12.62 13.71
N GLN A 77 17.50 -13.18 13.28
CA GLN A 77 17.38 -13.94 12.04
C GLN A 77 17.15 -12.98 10.86
N PRO A 78 17.75 -13.23 9.70
CA PRO A 78 17.83 -12.24 8.63
C PRO A 78 16.50 -12.02 7.87
N ASP A 79 15.51 -12.91 7.97
CA ASP A 79 14.28 -12.95 7.15
C ASP A 79 12.99 -13.13 7.99
N TYR A 80 12.98 -12.66 9.25
CA TYR A 80 11.80 -12.79 10.12
C TYR A 80 10.87 -11.56 10.02
N PRO A 81 9.55 -11.73 9.78
CA PRO A 81 8.60 -10.62 9.83
C PRO A 81 8.58 -9.92 11.19
N PHE A 82 8.42 -8.60 11.21
CA PHE A 82 8.46 -7.84 12.45
C PHE A 82 7.20 -8.08 13.31
N ARG A 83 7.31 -8.88 14.37
CA ARG A 83 6.20 -9.18 15.28
C ARG A 83 5.90 -7.98 16.19
N PHE A 84 4.64 -7.59 16.28
CA PHE A 84 4.20 -6.45 17.11
C PHE A 84 2.99 -6.74 18.00
N SER A 85 2.26 -7.84 17.75
CA SER A 85 1.05 -8.19 18.48
C SER A 85 0.94 -9.67 18.76
N LYS A 86 0.40 -10.00 19.95
CA LYS A 86 -0.08 -11.33 20.30
C LYS A 86 -1.60 -11.34 20.26
N ASN A 87 -2.18 -12.31 19.58
CA ASN A 87 -3.62 -12.37 19.38
C ASN A 87 -4.25 -13.46 20.26
N PHE A 88 -5.28 -13.07 21.01
CA PHE A 88 -6.14 -13.99 21.72
C PHE A 88 -7.15 -14.61 20.75
N LEU A 89 -7.19 -15.95 20.70
CA LEU A 89 -8.20 -16.68 19.96
C LEU A 89 -9.51 -16.66 20.77
N VAL A 90 -10.56 -16.07 20.21
CA VAL A 90 -11.84 -15.85 20.88
C VAL A 90 -13.00 -16.33 20.01
N ASN A 91 -14.21 -16.33 20.56
CA ASN A 91 -15.43 -16.68 19.83
C ASN A 91 -16.57 -15.78 20.29
N TYR A 92 -16.55 -14.52 19.86
CA TYR A 92 -17.59 -13.54 20.17
C TYR A 92 -18.51 -13.35 18.98
N THR A 93 -19.73 -13.86 19.10
CA THR A 93 -20.76 -13.83 18.08
C THR A 93 -21.91 -12.92 18.49
N LEU A 94 -22.78 -12.60 17.54
CA LEU A 94 -24.04 -11.89 17.78
C LEU A 94 -25.00 -12.60 18.77
N PHE A 95 -24.74 -13.86 19.14
CA PHE A 95 -25.64 -14.69 19.95
C PHE A 95 -25.13 -14.97 21.37
N ASN A 96 -23.81 -15.00 21.58
CA ASN A 96 -23.21 -15.42 22.85
C ASN A 96 -22.52 -14.27 23.61
N SER A 97 -22.43 -13.09 23.01
CA SER A 97 -21.69 -11.95 23.54
C SER A 97 -22.33 -10.63 23.13
N GLY A 98 -21.88 -9.54 23.73
CA GLY A 98 -22.43 -8.21 23.47
C GLY A 98 -23.87 -8.05 23.96
N VAL A 99 -24.49 -6.94 23.57
CA VAL A 99 -25.88 -6.61 23.93
C VAL A 99 -26.63 -6.03 22.74
N TRP A 100 -27.88 -6.48 22.58
CA TRP A 100 -28.81 -5.98 21.58
C TRP A 100 -29.71 -4.86 22.14
N GLU A 101 -29.96 -3.85 21.33
CA GLU A 101 -30.92 -2.78 21.56
C GLU A 101 -31.81 -2.59 20.33
N GLU A 102 -33.13 -2.54 20.53
CA GLU A 102 -34.07 -2.18 19.46
C GLU A 102 -34.16 -0.67 19.32
N LEU A 103 -34.17 -0.18 18.09
CA LEU A 103 -34.24 1.25 17.76
C LEU A 103 -35.67 1.65 17.38
N ASP A 104 -36.00 2.93 17.54
CA ASP A 104 -37.33 3.49 17.21
C ASP A 104 -37.75 3.25 15.74
N ASN A 105 -36.77 3.16 14.83
CA ASN A 105 -37.01 2.85 13.41
C ASN A 105 -37.23 1.34 13.15
N GLY A 106 -37.21 0.52 14.20
CA GLY A 106 -37.33 -0.94 14.19
C GLY A 106 -36.07 -1.68 13.75
N GLY A 107 -34.96 -0.99 13.49
CA GLY A 107 -33.64 -1.62 13.36
C GLY A 107 -33.12 -2.08 14.72
N LYS A 108 -32.00 -2.80 14.71
CA LYS A 108 -31.36 -3.34 15.92
C LYS A 108 -29.89 -2.94 15.95
N LEU A 109 -29.40 -2.67 17.14
CA LEU A 109 -28.00 -2.32 17.41
C LEU A 109 -27.40 -3.34 18.37
N TRP A 110 -26.33 -4.00 17.96
CA TRP A 110 -25.53 -4.88 18.80
C TRP A 110 -24.21 -4.20 19.14
N ARG A 111 -23.79 -4.26 20.41
CA ARG A 111 -22.53 -3.67 20.88
C ARG A 111 -21.80 -4.58 21.84
N ILE A 112 -20.48 -4.62 21.74
CA ILE A 112 -19.57 -5.26 22.67
C ILE A 112 -18.34 -4.37 22.89
N GLY A 113 -17.89 -4.26 24.14
CA GLY A 113 -16.59 -3.67 24.47
C GLY A 113 -15.52 -4.75 24.59
N LEU A 114 -14.31 -4.45 24.16
CA LEU A 114 -13.14 -5.32 24.27
C LEU A 114 -12.03 -4.52 24.93
N VAL A 115 -11.45 -5.06 26.01
CA VAL A 115 -10.34 -4.45 26.73
C VAL A 115 -9.17 -5.41 26.73
N SER A 116 -7.98 -4.93 26.40
CA SER A 116 -6.73 -5.69 26.45
C SER A 116 -5.71 -4.90 27.26
N PRO A 117 -5.69 -5.04 28.59
CA PRO A 117 -5.02 -4.11 29.49
C PRO A 117 -3.55 -3.90 29.13
N GLY A 118 -3.14 -2.63 28.95
CA GLY A 118 -1.76 -2.27 28.65
C GLY A 118 -1.31 -2.50 27.21
N ALA A 119 -2.24 -2.82 26.29
CA ALA A 119 -1.93 -2.84 24.87
C ALA A 119 -1.70 -1.41 24.34
N TRP A 120 -0.73 -1.25 23.43
CA TRP A 120 -0.58 -0.02 22.64
C TRP A 120 -1.70 0.12 21.61
N SER A 121 -2.14 -0.99 21.04
CA SER A 121 -3.23 -0.99 20.08
C SER A 121 -4.03 -2.29 20.14
N ILE A 122 -5.30 -2.19 19.79
CA ILE A 122 -6.19 -3.34 19.60
C ILE A 122 -6.60 -3.41 18.14
N HIS A 123 -6.48 -4.60 17.57
CA HIS A 123 -7.09 -4.94 16.31
C HIS A 123 -7.92 -6.22 16.44
N ILE A 124 -8.84 -6.42 15.50
CA ILE A 124 -9.71 -7.60 15.50
C ILE A 124 -9.74 -8.25 14.12
N ILE A 125 -9.93 -9.56 14.14
CA ILE A 125 -10.25 -10.33 12.94
C ILE A 125 -11.63 -10.93 13.13
N PHE A 126 -12.56 -10.53 12.26
CA PHE A 126 -13.80 -11.27 12.09
C PHE A 126 -13.49 -12.55 11.33
N ASN A 127 -13.63 -13.70 11.98
CA ASN A 127 -13.51 -15.01 11.33
C ASN A 127 -14.80 -15.44 10.62
N GLU A 128 -15.91 -14.76 10.91
CA GLU A 128 -17.14 -14.79 10.11
C GLU A 128 -17.61 -13.36 9.88
N TYR A 129 -17.74 -12.96 8.61
CA TYR A 129 -18.23 -11.66 8.18
C TYR A 129 -19.11 -11.81 6.95
N ARG A 130 -20.43 -11.73 7.17
CA ARG A 130 -21.42 -11.65 6.11
C ARG A 130 -22.60 -10.80 6.56
N LEU A 131 -22.65 -9.58 6.05
CA LEU A 131 -23.69 -8.62 6.41
C LEU A 131 -24.76 -8.50 5.33
N PRO A 132 -26.05 -8.36 5.69
CA PRO A 132 -27.11 -8.06 4.75
C PRO A 132 -26.99 -6.60 4.23
N PRO A 133 -27.56 -6.30 3.04
CA PRO A 133 -27.61 -4.92 2.55
C PRO A 133 -28.24 -3.97 3.57
N GLY A 134 -27.59 -2.82 3.78
CA GLY A 134 -28.03 -1.78 4.73
C GLY A 134 -27.53 -1.96 6.17
N ALA A 135 -26.99 -3.13 6.52
CA ALA A 135 -26.31 -3.33 7.79
C ALA A 135 -24.89 -2.72 7.79
N LYS A 136 -24.41 -2.38 8.99
CA LYS A 136 -23.15 -1.64 9.17
C LYS A 136 -22.41 -2.14 10.40
N VAL A 137 -21.09 -2.22 10.32
CA VAL A 137 -20.20 -2.39 11.48
C VAL A 137 -19.31 -1.16 11.62
N PHE A 138 -19.19 -0.67 12.85
CA PHE A 138 -18.21 0.33 13.25
C PHE A 138 -17.36 -0.22 14.40
N ILE A 139 -16.11 0.21 14.45
CA ILE A 139 -15.20 -0.02 15.57
C ILE A 139 -14.67 1.35 15.99
N TYR A 140 -14.65 1.62 17.29
CA TYR A 140 -14.15 2.89 17.81
C TYR A 140 -13.47 2.68 19.17
N ASN A 141 -12.51 3.55 19.45
CA ASN A 141 -11.80 3.57 20.73
C ASN A 141 -12.64 4.24 21.84
N SER A 142 -12.18 4.13 23.08
CA SER A 142 -12.94 4.52 24.28
C SER A 142 -13.34 6.01 24.29
N ASP A 143 -12.44 6.88 23.83
CA ASP A 143 -12.63 8.34 23.74
C ASP A 143 -13.34 8.81 22.46
N LYS A 144 -13.60 7.88 21.52
CA LYS A 144 -14.29 8.09 20.24
C LYS A 144 -13.56 8.99 19.25
N THR A 145 -12.27 9.18 19.42
CA THR A 145 -11.44 9.96 18.49
C THR A 145 -11.08 9.15 17.23
N GLN A 146 -10.86 7.85 17.38
CA GLN A 146 -10.65 6.91 16.27
C GLN A 146 -11.91 6.10 16.00
N ILE A 147 -12.35 6.11 14.74
CA ILE A 147 -13.54 5.41 14.27
C ILE A 147 -13.22 4.79 12.92
N ILE A 148 -13.35 3.48 12.84
CA ILE A 148 -13.21 2.70 11.62
C ILE A 148 -14.58 2.13 11.22
N GLY A 149 -14.91 2.24 9.92
CA GLY A 149 -16.21 1.89 9.37
C GLY A 149 -16.97 3.11 8.80
N ALA A 150 -18.14 2.91 8.16
CA ALA A 150 -18.92 1.68 8.15
C ALA A 150 -18.38 0.58 7.23
N PHE A 151 -18.11 -0.59 7.81
CA PHE A 151 -18.06 -1.85 7.04
C PHE A 151 -19.47 -2.31 6.73
N THR A 152 -19.70 -2.79 5.51
CA THR A 152 -21.05 -3.13 5.03
C THR A 152 -21.03 -4.45 4.27
N SER A 153 -22.14 -4.80 3.63
CA SER A 153 -22.20 -5.93 2.69
C SER A 153 -21.21 -5.83 1.53
N ARG A 154 -20.63 -4.65 1.24
CA ARG A 154 -19.54 -4.49 0.26
C ARG A 154 -18.25 -5.18 0.70
N ASN A 155 -18.08 -5.39 2.01
CA ASN A 155 -16.92 -6.09 2.57
C ASN A 155 -17.18 -7.59 2.74
N ASN A 156 -18.28 -8.14 2.19
CA ASN A 156 -18.54 -9.58 2.19
C ASN A 156 -17.61 -10.27 1.18
N LYS A 157 -16.47 -10.78 1.66
CA LYS A 157 -15.48 -11.44 0.82
C LYS A 157 -15.78 -12.93 0.66
N PRO A 158 -15.35 -13.59 -0.43
CA PRO A 158 -15.60 -15.02 -0.66
C PRO A 158 -15.11 -15.94 0.46
N TRP A 159 -14.03 -15.59 1.15
CA TRP A 159 -13.47 -16.35 2.26
C TRP A 159 -14.11 -16.03 3.63
N GLY A 160 -15.09 -15.11 3.67
CA GLY A 160 -15.93 -14.89 4.84
C GLY A 160 -15.25 -14.26 6.05
N SER A 161 -14.03 -13.71 5.94
CA SER A 161 -13.34 -13.03 7.03
C SER A 161 -13.04 -11.57 6.71
N LEU A 162 -12.86 -10.76 7.76
CA LEU A 162 -12.47 -9.36 7.65
C LEU A 162 -11.51 -8.99 8.78
N ALA A 163 -10.28 -8.66 8.44
CA ALA A 163 -9.35 -8.01 9.36
C ALA A 163 -9.61 -6.50 9.40
N VAL A 164 -9.57 -5.92 10.60
CA VAL A 164 -9.76 -4.49 10.86
C VAL A 164 -8.43 -3.88 11.30
N ALA A 165 -8.11 -2.69 10.79
CA ALA A 165 -6.90 -1.97 11.18
C ALA A 165 -6.86 -1.72 12.71
N PRO A 166 -5.67 -1.71 13.36
CA PRO A 166 -5.56 -1.44 14.77
C PRO A 166 -6.03 -0.03 15.12
N LEU A 167 -6.65 0.10 16.29
CA LEU A 167 -6.93 1.37 16.94
C LEU A 167 -5.94 1.54 18.10
N SER A 168 -5.44 2.76 18.26
CA SER A 168 -4.49 3.21 19.28
C SER A 168 -5.19 3.41 20.62
N ASP A 169 -5.58 2.32 21.25
CA ASP A 169 -6.21 2.27 22.57
C ASP A 169 -6.12 0.83 23.11
N ASP A 170 -6.21 0.67 24.43
CA ASP A 170 -6.33 -0.63 25.11
C ASP A 170 -7.79 -1.02 25.38
N GLU A 171 -8.74 -0.18 24.93
CA GLU A 171 -10.18 -0.43 24.91
C GLU A 171 -10.83 -0.02 23.57
N ILE A 172 -11.62 -0.93 22.98
CA ILE A 172 -12.43 -0.64 21.80
C ILE A 172 -13.88 -1.13 21.97
N VAL A 173 -14.79 -0.55 21.18
CA VAL A 173 -16.17 -1.01 21.06
C VAL A 173 -16.46 -1.40 19.62
N VAL A 174 -17.05 -2.57 19.43
CA VAL A 174 -17.60 -3.02 18.15
C VAL A 174 -19.10 -2.78 18.15
N GLU A 175 -19.61 -2.09 17.14
CA GLU A 175 -21.02 -1.77 16.97
C GLU A 175 -21.54 -2.31 15.63
N TYR A 176 -22.51 -3.21 15.69
CA TYR A 176 -23.22 -3.75 14.52
C TYR A 176 -24.65 -3.22 14.48
N TYR A 177 -25.03 -2.59 13.37
CA TYR A 177 -26.39 -2.19 13.08
C TYR A 177 -27.02 -3.12 12.03
N GLU A 178 -28.22 -3.61 12.33
CA GLU A 178 -29.05 -4.37 11.41
C GLU A 178 -30.38 -3.63 11.12
N PRO A 179 -30.75 -3.41 9.85
CA PRO A 179 -32.01 -2.76 9.52
C PRO A 179 -33.22 -3.68 9.79
N LYS A 180 -34.38 -3.10 10.12
CA LYS A 180 -35.64 -3.80 10.42
C LYS A 180 -36.00 -4.91 9.42
N ASN A 181 -35.80 -4.63 8.14
CA ASN A 181 -36.17 -5.51 7.03
C ASN A 181 -34.92 -6.05 6.32
N ALA A 182 -33.91 -6.48 7.09
CA ALA A 182 -32.72 -7.13 6.54
C ALA A 182 -33.12 -8.38 5.73
N GLY A 183 -32.48 -8.59 4.57
CA GLY A 183 -32.78 -9.75 3.71
C GLY A 183 -32.38 -11.10 4.32
N PHE A 184 -31.47 -11.07 5.29
CA PHE A 184 -31.07 -12.18 6.15
C PHE A 184 -30.44 -11.59 7.43
N ASN A 185 -30.36 -12.39 8.50
CA ASN A 185 -29.67 -11.96 9.72
C ASN A 185 -28.15 -11.92 9.48
N GLY A 186 -27.48 -10.87 9.96
CA GLY A 186 -26.03 -10.77 9.90
C GLY A 186 -25.34 -12.00 10.51
N GLN A 187 -24.25 -12.41 9.87
CA GLN A 187 -23.36 -13.43 10.37
C GLN A 187 -22.03 -12.74 10.69
N LEU A 188 -21.76 -12.57 11.98
CA LEU A 188 -20.62 -11.82 12.48
C LEU A 188 -20.04 -12.53 13.70
N SER A 189 -18.76 -12.88 13.61
CA SER A 189 -17.99 -13.50 14.70
C SER A 189 -16.60 -12.87 14.75
N ILE A 190 -16.20 -12.41 15.93
CA ILE A 190 -14.82 -12.01 16.24
C ILE A 190 -14.08 -13.28 16.66
N GLY A 191 -13.04 -13.62 15.90
CA GLY A 191 -12.23 -14.82 16.11
C GLY A 191 -10.87 -14.53 16.73
N GLN A 192 -10.37 -13.30 16.57
CA GLN A 192 -9.12 -12.85 17.19
C GLN A 192 -9.23 -11.43 17.70
N VAL A 193 -8.61 -11.18 18.87
CA VAL A 193 -8.37 -9.86 19.43
C VAL A 193 -6.87 -9.72 19.65
N GLY A 194 -6.24 -8.81 18.93
CA GLY A 194 -4.81 -8.53 19.03
C GLY A 194 -4.47 -7.61 20.18
N HIS A 195 -3.46 -7.98 20.95
CA HIS A 195 -2.77 -7.15 21.93
C HIS A 195 -1.46 -6.67 21.30
N GLY A 196 -1.46 -5.44 20.78
CA GLY A 196 -0.25 -4.79 20.29
C GLY A 196 0.66 -4.43 21.45
N TYR A 197 1.73 -5.18 21.66
CA TYR A 197 2.68 -4.97 22.76
C TYR A 197 3.88 -4.11 22.36
N LYS A 198 4.03 -3.79 21.07
CA LYS A 198 4.95 -2.75 20.55
C LYS A 198 4.16 -1.56 20.01
N ASP A 199 4.63 -0.35 20.27
CA ASP A 199 4.05 0.89 19.73
C ASP A 199 4.49 1.12 18.28
N VAL A 200 3.86 0.42 17.33
CA VAL A 200 4.13 0.57 15.88
C VAL A 200 3.29 1.66 15.21
N PHE A 201 2.61 2.47 16.02
CA PHE A 201 1.71 3.55 15.58
C PHE A 201 2.08 4.92 16.15
N GLY A 202 3.21 5.03 16.86
CA GLY A 202 3.80 6.32 17.26
C GLY A 202 3.02 7.00 18.39
N ILE A 203 2.34 6.23 19.24
CA ILE A 203 1.49 6.77 20.32
C ILE A 203 2.33 7.55 21.34
N GLU A 204 3.56 7.10 21.63
CA GLU A 204 4.50 7.84 22.50
C GLU A 204 5.48 8.73 21.73
N ASP A 205 5.59 8.55 20.41
CA ASP A 205 6.51 9.30 19.55
C ASP A 205 5.76 9.89 18.34
N ASP A 206 5.34 11.17 18.49
CA ASP A 206 4.66 11.97 17.46
C ASP A 206 5.47 12.17 16.16
N ARG A 207 6.66 11.55 16.03
CA ARG A 207 7.57 11.70 14.88
C ARG A 207 7.86 10.41 14.14
N TYR A 208 7.33 9.27 14.57
CA TYR A 208 7.64 7.98 13.95
C TYR A 208 9.17 7.76 13.79
N GLY A 209 9.83 7.55 14.94
CA GLY A 209 11.28 7.39 15.08
C GLY A 209 11.71 6.04 15.64
N LEU A 210 10.94 4.98 15.39
CA LEU A 210 11.28 3.62 15.82
C LEU A 210 12.50 3.07 15.09
N SER A 211 12.61 3.35 13.78
CA SER A 211 13.73 2.92 12.97
C SER A 211 15.01 3.66 13.33
N GLN A 212 16.16 3.08 13.01
CA GLN A 212 17.43 3.69 13.34
C GLN A 212 17.62 5.05 12.65
N PRO A 213 18.33 6.00 13.29
CA PRO A 213 18.41 7.40 12.86
C PRO A 213 19.15 7.65 11.53
N CYS A 214 19.82 6.64 10.97
CA CYS A 214 20.40 6.73 9.63
C CYS A 214 19.37 6.58 8.52
N ASN A 215 18.21 5.96 8.79
CA ASN A 215 17.12 5.93 7.84
C ASN A 215 16.56 7.34 7.64
N LYS A 216 16.18 7.64 6.41
CA LYS A 216 15.64 8.95 6.03
C LYS A 216 14.21 8.79 5.56
N ASP A 217 13.33 9.67 6.02
CA ASP A 217 11.97 9.72 5.53
C ASP A 217 11.96 9.94 4.01
N ILE A 218 11.02 9.32 3.33
CA ILE A 218 10.86 9.44 1.87
C ILE A 218 10.65 10.89 1.39
N ASN A 219 10.20 11.78 2.27
CA ASN A 219 9.97 13.20 1.98
C ASN A 219 11.14 14.11 2.43
N CYS A 220 12.29 13.52 2.77
CA CYS A 220 13.57 14.22 2.86
C CYS A 220 14.20 14.45 1.49
N THR A 221 15.27 15.25 1.43
CA THR A 221 16.01 15.58 0.20
C THR A 221 16.50 14.35 -0.57
N GLU A 222 16.80 13.28 0.15
CA GLU A 222 17.23 11.98 -0.37
C GLU A 222 16.15 11.28 -1.20
N GLY A 223 14.87 11.61 -1.00
CA GLY A 223 13.74 11.05 -1.72
C GLY A 223 13.16 11.94 -2.83
N GLU A 224 13.78 13.07 -3.17
CA GLU A 224 13.25 14.02 -4.17
C GLU A 224 12.97 13.37 -5.53
N ASP A 225 13.83 12.44 -5.97
CA ASP A 225 13.68 11.71 -7.24
C ASP A 225 12.73 10.50 -7.17
N TRP A 226 12.16 10.21 -6.01
CA TRP A 226 11.37 9.00 -5.72
C TRP A 226 9.92 9.30 -5.31
N GLN A 227 9.46 10.53 -5.56
CA GLN A 227 8.12 10.99 -5.19
C GLN A 227 6.99 10.33 -5.97
N VAL A 228 7.29 9.61 -7.06
CA VAL A 228 6.32 8.83 -7.81
C VAL A 228 6.25 7.40 -7.26
N GLU A 229 7.39 6.71 -7.18
CA GLU A 229 7.49 5.31 -6.77
C GLU A 229 7.02 5.09 -5.34
N LYS A 230 7.14 6.09 -4.46
CA LYS A 230 6.65 5.99 -3.08
C LYS A 230 5.16 5.63 -3.00
N HIS A 231 4.35 5.99 -4.00
CA HIS A 231 2.92 5.69 -4.06
C HIS A 231 2.62 4.22 -4.42
N ALA A 232 3.63 3.45 -4.83
CA ALA A 232 3.52 2.00 -4.96
C ALA A 232 3.68 1.28 -3.62
N ILE A 233 4.39 1.89 -2.66
CA ILE A 233 4.88 1.22 -1.46
C ILE A 233 3.81 1.26 -0.37
N CYS A 234 3.49 0.08 0.16
CA CYS A 234 2.59 -0.06 1.29
C CYS A 234 3.25 -0.78 2.45
N ARG A 235 2.95 -0.33 3.66
CA ARG A 235 3.16 -1.11 4.88
C ARG A 235 2.07 -2.16 4.96
N ILE A 236 2.42 -3.39 5.32
CA ILE A 236 1.44 -4.46 5.50
C ILE A 236 1.48 -4.97 6.93
N ILE A 237 0.31 -5.17 7.52
CA ILE A 237 0.17 -5.97 8.74
C ILE A 237 -0.65 -7.20 8.42
N PHE A 238 -0.34 -8.33 9.02
CA PHE A 238 -1.06 -9.58 8.81
C PHE A 238 -0.99 -10.43 10.08
N SER A 239 -1.90 -11.39 10.19
CA SER A 239 -1.93 -12.30 11.34
C SER A 239 -1.85 -13.73 10.88
N ASN A 240 -1.15 -14.55 11.67
CA ASN A 240 -1.09 -15.98 11.44
C ASN A 240 -2.11 -16.74 12.28
N LEU A 241 -2.24 -18.04 12.01
CA LEU A 241 -3.18 -18.91 12.72
C LEU A 241 -2.72 -19.25 14.16
N THR A 242 -1.46 -18.98 14.52
CA THR A 242 -0.91 -19.24 15.86
C THR A 242 -1.11 -18.07 16.83
N GLY A 243 -1.84 -17.04 16.38
CA GLY A 243 -2.21 -15.90 17.21
C GLY A 243 -1.07 -14.90 17.38
N ASN A 244 -0.39 -14.56 16.29
CA ASN A 244 0.58 -13.46 16.25
C ASN A 244 0.30 -12.57 15.04
N SER A 245 0.59 -11.28 15.17
CA SER A 245 0.57 -10.36 14.04
C SER A 245 1.93 -9.73 13.81
N PHE A 246 2.20 -9.54 12.53
CA PHE A 246 3.49 -9.10 12.02
C PHE A 246 3.32 -7.95 11.06
N LEU A 247 4.45 -7.33 10.76
CA LEU A 247 4.60 -6.25 9.84
C LEU A 247 5.66 -6.60 8.79
N CYS A 248 5.35 -6.24 7.56
CA CYS A 248 6.26 -6.25 6.43
C CYS A 248 5.99 -5.03 5.53
N THR A 249 6.68 -4.99 4.40
CA THR A 249 6.47 -4.05 3.31
C THR A 249 6.13 -4.80 2.02
N GLY A 250 5.62 -4.07 1.02
CA GLY A 250 5.61 -4.51 -0.35
C GLY A 250 5.27 -3.37 -1.30
N SER A 251 5.03 -3.69 -2.56
CA SER A 251 4.73 -2.69 -3.58
C SER A 251 3.67 -3.12 -4.59
N LEU A 252 2.87 -2.16 -5.03
CA LEU A 252 2.05 -2.31 -6.22
C LEU A 252 2.94 -2.49 -7.45
N ILE A 253 2.64 -3.49 -8.28
CA ILE A 253 3.43 -3.81 -9.47
C ILE A 253 2.55 -3.82 -10.71
N ASN A 254 3.02 -3.19 -11.79
CA ASN A 254 2.29 -3.04 -13.03
C ASN A 254 2.27 -4.35 -13.84
N ASN A 255 1.32 -4.48 -14.76
CA ASN A 255 1.24 -5.57 -15.73
C ASN A 255 1.16 -5.02 -17.16
N THR A 256 1.41 -5.87 -18.17
CA THR A 256 1.49 -5.43 -19.57
C THR A 256 0.18 -4.86 -20.14
N ARG A 257 -0.95 -5.06 -19.46
CA ARG A 257 -2.25 -4.46 -19.82
C ARG A 257 -2.42 -3.03 -19.28
N ASN A 258 -1.60 -2.58 -18.33
CA ASN A 258 -1.73 -1.29 -17.67
C ASN A 258 -3.16 -1.04 -17.16
N ASP A 259 -3.77 -2.05 -16.55
CA ASP A 259 -5.19 -2.04 -16.18
C ASP A 259 -5.47 -1.65 -14.73
N GLY A 260 -4.42 -1.47 -13.93
CA GLY A 260 -4.53 -1.13 -12.51
C GLY A 260 -5.11 -2.27 -11.66
N THR A 261 -5.03 -3.52 -12.13
CA THR A 261 -5.28 -4.70 -11.29
C THR A 261 -4.41 -4.59 -10.03
N PRO A 262 -4.96 -4.73 -8.81
CA PRO A 262 -4.27 -4.44 -7.56
C PRO A 262 -3.28 -5.53 -7.16
N TYR A 263 -2.36 -5.86 -8.07
CA TYR A 263 -1.24 -6.75 -7.82
C TYR A 263 -0.24 -6.08 -6.89
N PHE A 264 0.15 -6.82 -5.87
CA PHE A 264 1.07 -6.39 -4.83
C PHE A 264 2.14 -7.47 -4.63
N LEU A 265 3.40 -7.07 -4.79
CA LEU A 265 4.56 -7.92 -4.59
C LEU A 265 5.11 -7.70 -3.17
N SER A 266 5.35 -8.79 -2.46
CA SER A 266 6.02 -8.84 -1.16
C SER A 266 6.81 -10.15 -1.06
N ALA A 267 7.44 -10.42 0.07
CA ALA A 267 8.20 -11.64 0.29
C ALA A 267 7.30 -12.83 0.66
N PHE A 268 7.74 -14.06 0.36
CA PHE A 268 7.04 -15.28 0.76
C PHE A 268 6.93 -15.38 2.27
N HIS A 269 8.01 -15.13 3.00
CA HIS A 269 8.03 -15.27 4.46
C HIS A 269 7.07 -14.29 5.17
N CYS A 270 6.67 -13.19 4.51
CA CYS A 270 5.63 -12.29 4.99
C CYS A 270 4.21 -12.84 4.77
N LEU A 271 3.93 -13.46 3.62
CA LEU A 271 2.59 -13.96 3.29
C LEU A 271 2.67 -15.44 2.95
N THR A 272 3.08 -16.25 3.92
CA THR A 272 3.33 -17.70 3.72
C THR A 272 2.05 -18.46 3.40
N THR A 273 0.93 -18.08 4.02
CA THR A 273 -0.34 -18.82 3.97
C THR A 273 -1.46 -18.00 3.34
N TYR A 274 -2.50 -18.69 2.87
CA TYR A 274 -3.72 -18.02 2.41
C TYR A 274 -4.39 -17.21 3.52
N TYR A 275 -4.28 -17.67 4.78
CA TYR A 275 -4.86 -16.97 5.92
C TYR A 275 -4.20 -15.61 6.16
N GLU A 276 -2.87 -15.55 6.10
CA GLU A 276 -2.12 -14.30 6.24
C GLU A 276 -2.48 -13.33 5.11
N ALA A 277 -2.53 -13.79 3.86
CA ALA A 277 -2.95 -12.96 2.73
C ALA A 277 -4.41 -12.47 2.86
N GLN A 278 -5.32 -13.30 3.34
CA GLN A 278 -6.74 -12.95 3.53
C GLN A 278 -6.97 -11.97 4.70
N THR A 279 -6.08 -11.98 5.70
CA THR A 279 -6.13 -11.11 6.88
C THR A 279 -5.17 -9.94 6.81
N ALA A 280 -4.35 -9.83 5.75
CA ALA A 280 -3.45 -8.72 5.53
C ALA A 280 -4.20 -7.39 5.44
N ILE A 281 -3.62 -6.31 5.95
CA ILE A 281 -4.11 -4.94 5.82
C ILE A 281 -2.98 -4.10 5.24
N TYR A 282 -3.26 -3.49 4.10
CA TYR A 282 -2.34 -2.68 3.32
C TYR A 282 -2.55 -1.21 3.66
N TYR A 283 -1.53 -0.55 4.19
CA TYR A 283 -1.53 0.89 4.48
C TYR A 283 -0.84 1.63 3.34
N PHE A 284 -1.63 2.46 2.65
CA PHE A 284 -1.15 3.37 1.64
C PHE A 284 -0.71 4.67 2.30
N ASN A 285 0.26 5.36 1.68
CA ASN A 285 0.70 6.69 2.10
C ASN A 285 1.02 6.79 3.62
N TYR A 286 1.52 5.70 4.21
CA TYR A 286 2.01 5.67 5.58
C TYR A 286 3.40 6.32 5.66
N GLU A 287 3.46 7.63 5.49
CA GLU A 287 4.72 8.39 5.35
C GLU A 287 4.63 9.76 6.01
N SER A 288 5.71 10.20 6.65
CA SER A 288 5.76 11.53 7.27
C SER A 288 5.57 12.61 6.20
N PRO A 289 4.69 13.61 6.37
CA PRO A 289 4.38 14.59 5.33
C PRO A 289 5.55 15.54 5.03
N THR A 290 6.55 15.59 5.92
CA THR A 290 7.79 16.36 5.78
C THR A 290 8.96 15.56 6.31
N CYS A 291 10.20 15.95 6.00
CA CYS A 291 11.39 15.31 6.58
C CYS A 291 11.43 15.40 8.11
N ASN A 292 11.46 14.25 8.80
CA ASN A 292 11.31 14.10 10.26
C ASN A 292 10.04 14.81 10.78
N GLY A 293 8.98 14.77 9.98
CA GLY A 293 7.70 15.40 10.27
C GLY A 293 6.84 14.58 11.23
N PRO A 294 5.64 15.10 11.56
CA PRO A 294 4.75 14.48 12.52
C PRO A 294 4.08 13.22 11.96
N ASP A 295 3.24 12.64 12.80
CA ASP A 295 2.39 11.52 12.45
C ASP A 295 1.49 11.71 11.22
N VAL A 296 0.98 10.57 10.72
CA VAL A 296 0.47 10.38 9.37
C VAL A 296 -0.94 9.84 9.41
N ASP A 297 -1.67 10.05 8.33
CA ASP A 297 -3.01 9.51 8.19
C ASP A 297 -2.97 7.98 8.01
N THR A 298 -3.31 7.23 9.06
CA THR A 298 -3.37 5.75 9.03
C THR A 298 -4.64 5.21 8.41
N SER A 299 -5.46 6.09 7.86
CA SER A 299 -6.80 5.75 7.44
C SER A 299 -6.83 5.12 6.03
N GLN A 300 -5.86 5.38 5.17
CA GLN A 300 -5.85 4.85 3.81
C GLN A 300 -5.45 3.37 3.77
N THR A 301 -6.43 2.48 3.92
CA THR A 301 -6.20 1.03 3.97
C THR A 301 -7.05 0.22 3.00
N ILE A 302 -6.57 -0.97 2.67
CA ILE A 302 -7.34 -2.07 2.09
C ILE A 302 -7.10 -3.32 2.93
N SER A 303 -8.14 -4.10 3.17
CA SER A 303 -8.04 -5.35 3.94
C SER A 303 -8.20 -6.53 3.00
N GLY A 304 -7.40 -7.57 3.20
CA GLY A 304 -7.45 -8.86 2.56
C GLY A 304 -7.04 -8.89 1.09
N SER A 305 -6.50 -10.03 0.70
CA SER A 305 -6.00 -10.31 -0.64
C SER A 305 -6.08 -11.81 -0.95
N ILE A 306 -5.92 -12.15 -2.22
CA ILE A 306 -5.82 -13.52 -2.72
C ILE A 306 -4.39 -13.74 -3.19
N GLN A 307 -3.76 -14.83 -2.76
CA GLN A 307 -2.45 -15.21 -3.28
C GLN A 307 -2.55 -15.65 -4.73
N ARG A 308 -1.71 -15.07 -5.59
CA ARG A 308 -1.67 -15.34 -7.03
C ARG A 308 -0.50 -16.22 -7.40
N ALA A 309 0.70 -15.85 -6.96
CA ALA A 309 1.89 -16.66 -7.13
C ALA A 309 2.81 -16.53 -5.92
N LYS A 310 3.54 -17.58 -5.60
CA LYS A 310 4.59 -17.53 -4.58
C LYS A 310 5.53 -18.71 -4.74
N VAL A 311 6.79 -18.54 -4.36
CA VAL A 311 7.75 -19.64 -4.28
C VAL A 311 8.59 -19.47 -3.03
N PRO A 312 8.56 -20.43 -2.08
CA PRO A 312 9.35 -20.34 -0.86
C PRO A 312 10.85 -20.30 -1.13
N TYR A 313 11.34 -21.05 -2.12
CA TYR A 313 12.77 -21.13 -2.46
C TYR A 313 13.32 -19.88 -3.16
N LEU A 314 12.45 -18.97 -3.60
CA LEU A 314 12.81 -17.68 -4.17
C LEU A 314 12.35 -16.51 -3.30
N ASP A 315 11.70 -16.79 -2.17
CA ASP A 315 11.13 -15.84 -1.22
C ASP A 315 10.22 -14.75 -1.79
N PHE A 316 9.48 -14.98 -2.88
CA PHE A 316 8.51 -13.99 -3.38
C PHE A 316 7.06 -14.43 -3.14
N CYS A 317 6.18 -13.45 -2.97
CA CYS A 317 4.74 -13.63 -3.00
C CYS A 317 4.04 -12.48 -3.72
N LEU A 318 3.32 -12.83 -4.79
CA LEU A 318 2.38 -11.95 -5.48
C LEU A 318 0.96 -12.21 -4.96
N VAL A 319 0.31 -11.14 -4.53
CA VAL A 319 -1.10 -11.16 -4.12
C VAL A 319 -1.90 -10.16 -4.92
N GLU A 320 -3.21 -10.39 -5.03
CA GLU A 320 -4.17 -9.44 -5.58
C GLU A 320 -5.07 -8.95 -4.44
N MET A 321 -5.05 -7.65 -4.17
CA MET A 321 -5.88 -7.08 -3.11
C MET A 321 -7.37 -7.26 -3.42
N SER A 322 -8.18 -7.40 -2.37
CA SER A 322 -9.59 -7.78 -2.52
C SER A 322 -10.49 -6.71 -3.13
N ASP A 323 -9.98 -5.49 -3.26
CA ASP A 323 -10.72 -4.32 -3.71
C ASP A 323 -9.90 -3.50 -4.70
N THR A 324 -10.58 -2.81 -5.63
CA THR A 324 -9.95 -1.77 -6.46
C THR A 324 -9.45 -0.62 -5.58
N ILE A 325 -8.22 -0.18 -5.82
CA ILE A 325 -7.60 0.89 -5.04
C ILE A 325 -8.26 2.23 -5.39
N PRO A 326 -8.80 2.98 -4.40
CA PRO A 326 -9.37 4.30 -4.65
C PRO A 326 -8.34 5.25 -5.26
N THR A 327 -8.74 5.99 -6.30
CA THR A 327 -7.87 7.00 -6.93
C THR A 327 -7.43 8.11 -5.98
N SER A 328 -8.19 8.35 -4.90
CA SER A 328 -7.83 9.29 -3.83
C SER A 328 -6.66 8.83 -2.96
N TYR A 329 -6.25 7.56 -3.04
CA TYR A 329 -5.01 7.09 -2.43
C TYR A 329 -3.81 7.34 -3.35
N GLU A 330 -4.07 7.91 -4.54
CA GLU A 330 -3.07 8.21 -5.56
C GLU A 330 -2.19 6.99 -5.89
N PRO A 331 -2.78 5.83 -6.23
CA PRO A 331 -1.99 4.62 -6.46
C PRO A 331 -1.06 4.79 -7.66
N TYR A 332 0.16 4.27 -7.51
CA TYR A 332 1.11 4.07 -8.60
C TYR A 332 1.50 2.60 -8.64
N PHE A 333 1.36 1.97 -9.80
CA PHE A 333 1.81 0.61 -10.04
C PHE A 333 3.22 0.68 -10.60
N ALA A 334 4.21 0.26 -9.80
CA ALA A 334 5.60 0.38 -10.19
C ALA A 334 5.91 -0.47 -11.44
N GLY A 335 6.80 0.06 -12.28
CA GLY A 335 7.36 -0.68 -13.40
C GLY A 335 8.31 -1.77 -12.92
N TRP A 336 8.70 -2.67 -13.82
CA TRP A 336 9.58 -3.79 -13.52
C TRP A 336 10.55 -4.05 -14.66
N ASP A 337 11.69 -4.67 -14.32
CA ASP A 337 12.74 -5.08 -15.24
C ASP A 337 13.25 -6.46 -14.82
N ILE A 338 13.17 -7.42 -15.74
CA ILE A 338 13.56 -8.82 -15.51
C ILE A 338 14.93 -9.14 -16.14
N SER A 339 15.70 -8.12 -16.53
CA SER A 339 17.05 -8.29 -17.02
C SER A 339 17.94 -8.94 -15.96
N ILE A 340 18.81 -9.85 -16.40
CA ILE A 340 19.78 -10.53 -15.52
C ILE A 340 21.04 -9.70 -15.26
N ASP A 341 21.21 -8.59 -15.97
CA ASP A 341 22.33 -7.69 -15.78
C ASP A 341 22.15 -6.89 -14.47
N PRO A 342 23.19 -6.80 -13.62
CA PRO A 342 23.07 -6.09 -12.36
C PRO A 342 22.83 -4.58 -12.61
N PRO A 343 21.92 -3.95 -11.84
CA PRO A 343 21.77 -2.49 -11.84
C PRO A 343 23.08 -1.77 -11.55
N THR A 344 23.22 -0.53 -12.04
CA THR A 344 24.41 0.28 -11.75
C THR A 344 24.39 0.90 -10.35
N ASN A 345 23.19 1.17 -9.85
CA ASN A 345 22.88 1.62 -8.51
C ASN A 345 21.48 1.10 -8.16
N VAL A 346 21.15 1.11 -6.87
CA VAL A 346 19.88 0.58 -6.38
C VAL A 346 19.28 1.42 -5.25
N THR A 347 17.95 1.44 -5.18
CA THR A 347 17.19 2.14 -4.14
C THR A 347 16.16 1.20 -3.53
N GLY A 348 16.06 1.20 -2.21
CA GLY A 348 14.97 0.58 -1.47
C GLY A 348 14.06 1.63 -0.85
N ILE A 349 12.75 1.41 -0.90
CA ILE A 349 11.74 2.23 -0.21
C ILE A 349 10.91 1.30 0.67
N HIS A 350 10.92 1.53 1.98
CA HIS A 350 10.51 0.51 2.95
C HIS A 350 9.95 1.06 4.26
N HIS A 351 9.45 0.17 5.13
CA HIS A 351 8.92 0.46 6.48
C HIS A 351 9.74 -0.26 7.57
N PRO A 352 10.94 0.24 7.91
CA PRO A 352 11.83 -0.39 8.89
C PRO A 352 11.23 -0.30 10.29
N LEU A 353 11.20 -1.40 11.05
CA LEU A 353 10.53 -1.57 12.36
C LEU A 353 9.05 -1.14 12.38
N GLY A 354 8.41 -1.11 11.21
CA GLY A 354 7.05 -0.61 11.07
C GLY A 354 6.91 0.91 11.03
N ASP A 355 8.02 1.61 10.96
CA ASP A 355 8.11 3.06 10.93
C ASP A 355 7.50 3.66 9.64
N VAL A 356 7.33 4.99 9.61
CA VAL A 356 6.94 5.72 8.40
C VAL A 356 7.88 5.40 7.25
N LYS A 357 7.37 5.50 6.02
CA LYS A 357 8.11 5.16 4.82
C LYS A 357 9.48 5.85 4.77
N LYS A 358 10.53 5.06 4.71
CA LYS A 358 11.92 5.50 4.58
C LYS A 358 12.48 5.16 3.20
N ILE A 359 13.59 5.79 2.85
CA ILE A 359 14.37 5.51 1.66
C ILE A 359 15.82 5.17 2.04
N THR A 360 16.37 4.19 1.33
CA THR A 360 17.75 3.70 1.46
C THR A 360 18.35 3.55 0.06
N TYR A 361 19.62 3.87 -0.11
CA TYR A 361 20.25 3.95 -1.44
C TYR A 361 21.67 3.40 -1.45
N SER A 362 22.05 2.77 -2.56
CA SER A 362 23.42 2.37 -2.85
C SER A 362 23.85 2.86 -4.22
N ASN A 363 24.96 3.60 -4.26
CA ASN A 363 25.68 3.96 -5.49
C ASN A 363 26.45 2.80 -6.13
N TYR A 364 26.45 1.62 -5.49
CA TYR A 364 27.19 0.47 -5.96
C TYR A 364 26.26 -0.52 -6.65
N SER A 365 26.79 -1.18 -7.68
CA SER A 365 26.09 -2.27 -8.35
C SER A 365 25.96 -3.47 -7.41
N PRO A 366 24.76 -4.05 -7.22
CA PRO A 366 24.64 -5.30 -6.48
C PRO A 366 25.31 -6.43 -7.26
N VAL A 367 25.65 -7.49 -6.54
CA VAL A 367 26.18 -8.72 -7.15
C VAL A 367 25.19 -9.86 -6.97
N THR A 368 25.33 -10.92 -7.75
CA THR A 368 24.60 -12.16 -7.48
C THR A 368 25.13 -12.80 -6.20
N GLY A 369 24.24 -13.13 -5.27
CA GLY A 369 24.58 -13.80 -4.02
C GLY A 369 23.68 -15.01 -3.74
N ASN A 370 24.16 -15.86 -2.82
CA ASN A 370 23.37 -16.88 -2.16
C ASN A 370 22.93 -16.32 -0.81
N PHE A 371 21.64 -16.45 -0.49
CA PHE A 371 21.12 -16.10 0.82
C PHE A 371 20.95 -17.39 1.62
N ASP A 372 21.82 -17.62 2.59
CA ASP A 372 21.75 -18.79 3.45
C ASP A 372 20.76 -18.52 4.60
N HIS A 373 19.77 -19.39 4.77
CA HIS A 373 18.84 -19.34 5.88
C HIS A 373 18.73 -20.68 6.61
N GLN A 374 18.45 -20.65 7.92
CA GLN A 374 18.46 -21.87 8.75
C GLN A 374 17.25 -22.78 8.48
N ASP A 375 16.08 -22.19 8.21
CA ASP A 375 14.82 -22.92 7.99
C ASP A 375 14.38 -22.97 6.52
N TRP A 376 14.99 -22.15 5.65
CA TRP A 376 14.64 -22.04 4.23
C TRP A 376 15.87 -22.32 3.38
N ASN A 377 15.78 -23.32 2.51
CA ASN A 377 16.84 -23.61 1.55
C ASN A 377 16.52 -22.87 0.24
N PHE A 378 16.90 -21.59 0.17
CA PHE A 378 16.73 -20.79 -1.04
C PHE A 378 17.55 -21.36 -2.20
N ASP A 379 17.08 -21.14 -3.42
CA ASP A 379 17.78 -21.56 -4.62
C ASP A 379 19.07 -20.75 -4.80
N ASP A 380 20.13 -21.41 -5.29
CA ASP A 380 21.44 -20.77 -5.48
C ASP A 380 21.39 -19.62 -6.50
N SER A 381 22.13 -18.55 -6.20
CA SER A 381 22.36 -17.40 -7.09
C SER A 381 21.09 -16.62 -7.46
N THR A 382 20.04 -16.75 -6.65
CA THR A 382 18.73 -16.16 -6.90
C THR A 382 18.50 -14.79 -6.27
N HIS A 383 19.51 -14.23 -5.58
CA HIS A 383 19.42 -12.92 -4.92
C HIS A 383 20.38 -11.89 -5.47
N TRP A 384 19.94 -10.63 -5.51
CA TRP A 384 20.82 -9.47 -5.51
C TRP A 384 21.36 -9.25 -4.10
N PHE A 385 22.67 -9.33 -3.95
CA PHE A 385 23.39 -8.95 -2.74
C PHE A 385 23.84 -7.50 -2.83
N VAL A 386 23.30 -6.67 -1.95
CA VAL A 386 23.71 -5.29 -1.72
C VAL A 386 24.63 -5.28 -0.49
N GLY A 387 25.93 -5.31 -0.73
CA GLY A 387 26.91 -5.39 0.37
C GLY A 387 27.19 -4.08 1.10
N GLU A 388 26.81 -2.94 0.52
CA GLU A 388 27.01 -1.62 1.11
C GLU A 388 25.91 -0.65 0.68
N TRP A 389 25.38 0.10 1.65
CA TRP A 389 24.46 1.22 1.43
C TRP A 389 25.19 2.55 1.57
N THR A 390 24.94 3.47 0.63
CA THR A 390 25.45 4.84 0.69
C THR A 390 24.79 5.65 1.79
N PHE A 391 23.48 5.45 2.01
CA PHE A 391 22.76 5.97 3.16
C PHE A 391 21.54 5.10 3.47
N GLY A 392 21.08 5.17 4.72
CA GLY A 392 20.02 4.31 5.24
C GLY A 392 20.49 2.86 5.40
N ILE A 393 19.61 2.04 5.98
CA ILE A 393 19.80 0.59 6.10
C ILE A 393 18.47 -0.11 5.81
N MET A 394 18.44 -1.43 5.96
CA MET A 394 17.21 -2.20 6.12
C MET A 394 17.09 -2.64 7.58
N GLU A 395 15.86 -2.86 8.05
CA GLU A 395 15.56 -3.42 9.38
C GLU A 395 14.35 -4.36 9.30
N GLY A 396 14.06 -5.10 10.37
CA GLY A 396 12.85 -5.93 10.46
C GLY A 396 11.60 -5.14 10.05
N GLY A 397 10.71 -5.73 9.25
CA GLY A 397 9.54 -5.01 8.68
C GLY A 397 9.78 -4.39 7.30
N SER A 398 11.04 -4.22 6.90
CA SER A 398 11.41 -3.84 5.53
C SER A 398 11.19 -4.99 4.54
N SER A 399 11.09 -6.23 5.03
CA SER A 399 10.87 -7.44 4.24
C SER A 399 9.77 -7.29 3.20
N GLY A 400 10.02 -7.78 1.99
CA GLY A 400 9.15 -7.66 0.83
C GLY A 400 9.18 -6.30 0.12
N SER A 401 9.89 -5.30 0.65
CA SER A 401 10.08 -4.02 -0.06
C SER A 401 10.79 -4.21 -1.40
N PRO A 402 10.45 -3.41 -2.43
CA PRO A 402 11.10 -3.53 -3.73
C PRO A 402 12.52 -2.96 -3.73
N LEU A 403 13.39 -3.58 -4.53
CA LEU A 403 14.64 -3.00 -5.00
C LEU A 403 14.39 -2.35 -6.37
N PHE A 404 14.63 -1.05 -6.46
CA PHE A 404 14.58 -0.33 -7.72
C PHE A 404 15.96 -0.18 -8.35
N ASN A 405 16.04 -0.34 -9.67
CA ASN A 405 17.24 -0.02 -10.45
C ASN A 405 17.33 1.49 -10.77
N GLN A 406 18.40 1.90 -11.46
CA GLN A 406 18.61 3.29 -11.90
C GLN A 406 17.51 3.86 -12.82
N ASN A 407 16.67 3.00 -13.40
CA ASN A 407 15.55 3.38 -14.27
C ASN A 407 14.21 3.43 -13.51
N HIS A 408 14.23 3.26 -12.18
CA HIS A 408 13.05 3.22 -11.31
C HIS A 408 12.11 2.05 -11.62
N HIS A 409 12.67 0.92 -12.08
CA HIS A 409 11.96 -0.35 -12.22
C HIS A 409 12.31 -1.29 -11.08
N ILE A 410 11.32 -2.03 -10.60
CA ILE A 410 11.53 -3.12 -9.65
C ILE A 410 12.37 -4.20 -10.32
N VAL A 411 13.45 -4.60 -9.65
CA VAL A 411 14.34 -5.70 -10.06
C VAL A 411 14.45 -6.81 -9.01
N GLY A 412 13.77 -6.64 -7.87
CA GLY A 412 13.66 -7.66 -6.83
C GLY A 412 12.85 -7.20 -5.62
N ASP A 413 12.66 -8.10 -4.66
CA ASP A 413 11.96 -7.85 -3.38
C ASP A 413 12.79 -8.36 -2.19
N LEU A 414 12.77 -7.63 -1.07
CA LEU A 414 13.69 -7.86 0.05
C LEU A 414 13.37 -9.19 0.75
N SER A 415 14.33 -10.10 0.76
CA SER A 415 14.26 -11.31 1.60
C SER A 415 14.78 -11.07 2.99
N GLY A 416 15.92 -10.39 3.11
CA GLY A 416 16.58 -10.22 4.40
C GLY A 416 17.98 -9.65 4.31
N GLY A 417 18.74 -9.75 5.39
CA GLY A 417 20.14 -9.32 5.44
C GLY A 417 20.64 -9.09 6.85
N SER A 418 21.84 -8.51 6.97
CA SER A 418 22.37 -8.09 8.26
C SER A 418 21.85 -6.71 8.66
N PHE A 419 21.05 -6.66 9.72
CA PHE A 419 20.56 -5.40 10.28
C PHE A 419 21.63 -4.78 11.18
N GLY A 420 22.35 -3.79 10.63
CA GLY A 420 23.43 -3.08 11.30
C GLY A 420 22.95 -2.01 12.29
N ASN A 421 23.89 -1.39 13.01
CA ASN A 421 23.66 -0.19 13.83
C ASN A 421 24.05 1.09 13.07
N CYS A 422 23.50 1.29 11.87
CA CYS A 422 23.87 2.40 10.96
C CYS A 422 25.35 2.47 10.55
N THR A 423 26.13 1.40 10.74
CA THR A 423 27.57 1.38 10.46
C THR A 423 27.97 0.39 9.37
N SER A 424 27.22 -0.69 9.21
CA SER A 424 27.43 -1.74 8.22
C SER A 424 26.20 -2.64 8.20
N SER A 425 25.53 -2.73 7.05
CA SER A 425 24.40 -3.63 6.83
C SER A 425 24.45 -4.09 5.39
N ASP A 426 24.14 -5.35 5.16
CA ASP A 426 23.89 -5.89 3.84
C ASP A 426 22.40 -6.18 3.64
N ALA A 427 22.03 -6.48 2.39
CA ALA A 427 20.69 -6.93 2.06
C ALA A 427 20.72 -7.91 0.88
N TYR A 428 19.78 -8.84 0.92
CA TYR A 428 19.50 -9.83 -0.11
C TYR A 428 18.09 -9.61 -0.63
N TYR A 429 17.98 -9.33 -1.92
CA TYR A 429 16.71 -9.18 -2.62
C TYR A 429 16.52 -10.32 -3.60
N ALA A 430 15.41 -11.05 -3.52
CA ALA A 430 15.04 -12.04 -4.52
C ALA A 430 14.99 -11.38 -5.90
N LYS A 431 15.75 -11.87 -6.88
CA LYS A 431 15.76 -11.22 -8.20
C LYS A 431 14.44 -11.48 -8.89
N LEU A 432 13.85 -10.41 -9.43
CA LEU A 432 12.62 -10.50 -10.20
C LEU A 432 12.76 -11.41 -11.41
N SER A 433 13.97 -11.51 -12.00
CA SER A 433 14.27 -12.41 -13.12
C SER A 433 14.04 -13.89 -12.79
N HIS A 434 14.34 -14.32 -11.56
CA HIS A 434 14.11 -15.70 -11.10
C HIS A 434 12.64 -15.93 -10.75
N SER A 435 12.04 -14.99 -10.00
CA SER A 435 10.60 -14.99 -9.69
C SER A 435 9.71 -14.93 -10.93
N TRP A 436 10.25 -14.49 -12.07
CA TRP A 436 9.51 -14.35 -13.33
C TRP A 436 9.00 -15.67 -13.87
N ALA A 437 9.88 -16.67 -14.02
CA ALA A 437 9.55 -17.91 -14.76
C ALA A 437 10.47 -19.11 -14.49
N ASP A 438 11.25 -19.15 -13.39
CA ASP A 438 12.10 -20.30 -13.07
C ASP A 438 11.28 -21.56 -12.71
N TYR A 439 10.08 -21.34 -12.16
CA TYR A 439 9.12 -22.38 -11.84
C TYR A 439 7.98 -22.38 -12.87
N ASN A 440 7.43 -23.57 -13.13
CA ASN A 440 6.48 -23.78 -14.23
C ASN A 440 5.01 -23.59 -13.83
N GLY A 441 4.68 -23.62 -12.52
CA GLY A 441 3.31 -23.45 -12.05
C GLY A 441 2.77 -22.04 -12.28
N GLU A 442 1.49 -21.92 -12.63
CA GLU A 442 0.79 -20.63 -12.71
C GLU A 442 0.87 -19.86 -11.38
N SER A 443 0.80 -20.59 -10.27
CA SER A 443 0.93 -20.06 -8.91
C SER A 443 2.37 -19.98 -8.40
N GLU A 444 3.37 -20.18 -9.27
CA GLU A 444 4.78 -20.25 -8.89
C GLU A 444 5.63 -19.28 -9.74
N GLN A 445 5.02 -18.38 -10.50
CA GLN A 445 5.75 -17.48 -11.38
C GLN A 445 5.01 -16.14 -11.56
N LEU A 446 5.75 -15.05 -11.69
CA LEU A 446 5.17 -13.72 -11.91
C LEU A 446 4.71 -13.51 -13.36
N LYS A 447 5.37 -14.14 -14.34
CA LYS A 447 5.12 -13.97 -15.78
C LYS A 447 3.64 -14.12 -16.15
N TYR A 448 2.96 -15.12 -15.58
CA TYR A 448 1.56 -15.39 -15.89
C TYR A 448 0.63 -14.24 -15.53
N TRP A 449 0.96 -13.52 -14.45
CA TRP A 449 0.14 -12.43 -13.90
C TRP A 449 0.56 -11.06 -14.43
N LEU A 450 1.86 -10.85 -14.62
CA LEU A 450 2.42 -9.56 -15.02
C LEU A 450 2.57 -9.38 -16.54
N ASP A 451 2.67 -10.48 -17.30
CA ASP A 451 2.59 -10.49 -18.78
C ASP A 451 1.55 -11.51 -19.29
N PRO A 452 0.27 -11.35 -18.93
CA PRO A 452 -0.77 -12.34 -19.23
C PRO A 452 -1.07 -12.46 -20.73
N ASP A 453 -0.68 -11.48 -21.54
CA ASP A 453 -0.85 -11.48 -22.99
C ASP A 453 0.40 -11.95 -23.73
N THR A 454 1.45 -12.39 -23.00
CA THR A 454 2.70 -12.93 -23.56
C THR A 454 3.37 -11.99 -24.58
N SER A 455 3.44 -10.71 -24.22
CA SER A 455 4.09 -9.67 -25.03
C SER A 455 5.60 -9.87 -25.18
N ASN A 456 6.22 -10.66 -24.28
CA ASN A 456 7.66 -10.94 -24.24
C ASN A 456 8.54 -9.70 -24.08
N ILE A 457 8.02 -8.63 -23.47
CA ILE A 457 8.84 -7.49 -23.06
C ILE A 457 9.66 -7.87 -21.81
N THR A 458 10.87 -7.34 -21.72
CA THR A 458 11.77 -7.58 -20.58
C THR A 458 11.74 -6.47 -19.54
N SER A 459 11.08 -5.36 -19.84
CA SER A 459 10.83 -4.27 -18.89
C SER A 459 9.55 -3.53 -19.23
N LEU A 460 8.96 -2.91 -18.22
CA LEU A 460 7.73 -2.13 -18.31
C LEU A 460 7.81 -0.92 -17.37
N ASN A 461 7.39 0.26 -17.85
CA ASN A 461 7.27 1.44 -16.99
C ASN A 461 6.07 1.34 -16.04
N GLY A 462 6.08 2.14 -14.99
CA GLY A 462 4.96 2.19 -14.06
C GLY A 462 3.69 2.81 -14.68
N PHE A 463 2.58 2.57 -14.01
CA PHE A 463 1.25 3.00 -14.43
C PHE A 463 0.54 3.74 -13.29
N SER A 464 -0.04 4.90 -13.63
CA SER A 464 -0.88 5.68 -12.74
C SER A 464 -2.31 5.73 -13.28
N PRO A 465 -3.31 5.12 -12.61
CA PRO A 465 -4.70 5.17 -13.06
C PRO A 465 -5.28 6.59 -13.12
N THR A 466 -4.73 7.52 -12.34
CA THR A 466 -5.15 8.92 -12.31
C THR A 466 -4.46 9.76 -13.38
N GLY A 467 -3.39 9.24 -14.00
CA GLY A 467 -2.51 10.01 -14.88
C GLY A 467 -1.75 11.13 -14.14
N LEU A 468 -1.80 11.18 -12.81
CA LEU A 468 -1.08 12.17 -11.99
C LEU A 468 0.43 11.91 -12.04
N PHE A 469 0.81 10.64 -12.10
CA PHE A 469 2.20 10.22 -12.16
C PHE A 469 2.52 9.67 -13.54
N VAL A 470 2.76 10.58 -14.48
CA VAL A 470 3.40 10.24 -15.75
C VAL A 470 4.86 10.60 -15.60
N ARG A 471 5.73 9.61 -15.36
CA ARG A 471 7.14 9.79 -15.70
C ARG A 471 7.19 9.99 -17.20
N SER A 472 7.32 11.24 -17.61
CA SER A 472 7.78 11.52 -18.96
C SER A 472 9.11 10.77 -19.09
N PRO A 473 9.30 9.87 -20.07
CA PRO A 473 10.61 9.30 -20.31
C PRO A 473 11.56 10.49 -20.43
N LEU A 474 12.56 10.57 -19.52
CA LEU A 474 13.59 11.63 -19.43
C LEU A 474 13.19 12.89 -20.18
N SER A 475 12.62 13.90 -19.49
CA SER A 475 12.17 15.20 -20.04
C SER A 475 12.57 15.37 -21.51
N LEU A 476 11.61 15.32 -22.44
CA LEU A 476 11.83 15.30 -23.90
C LEU A 476 12.95 16.26 -24.38
N ASP A 477 13.12 17.37 -23.66
CA ASP A 477 14.15 18.40 -23.78
C ASP A 477 15.61 17.90 -23.72
N GLN A 478 15.90 16.75 -23.11
CA GLN A 478 17.26 16.15 -23.08
C GLN A 478 17.47 15.05 -24.13
N SER A 479 16.39 14.58 -24.77
CA SER A 479 16.44 13.48 -25.74
C SER A 479 16.62 13.93 -27.18
N ILE A 480 16.40 15.22 -27.47
CA ILE A 480 16.44 15.78 -28.82
C ILE A 480 17.33 17.02 -28.84
N ASN A 481 18.48 16.96 -29.51
CA ASN A 481 19.23 18.18 -29.83
C ASN A 481 18.83 18.66 -31.23
N LEU A 482 18.51 19.95 -31.32
CA LEU A 482 18.25 20.62 -32.59
C LEU A 482 19.36 21.63 -32.85
N TYR A 483 20.15 21.44 -33.91
CA TYR A 483 21.20 22.39 -34.26
C TYR A 483 21.49 22.47 -35.77
N PRO A 484 21.85 23.66 -36.30
CA PRO A 484 21.71 24.95 -35.62
C PRO A 484 20.24 25.33 -35.42
N ASN A 485 19.93 26.04 -34.34
CA ASN A 485 18.64 26.66 -34.10
C ASN A 485 18.89 28.07 -33.54
N PRO A 486 18.62 29.15 -34.29
CA PRO A 486 17.88 29.20 -35.56
C PRO A 486 18.66 28.65 -36.78
N ALA A 487 17.93 28.16 -37.79
CA ALA A 487 18.46 27.71 -39.08
C ALA A 487 17.61 28.27 -40.24
N ASN A 488 18.25 28.55 -41.38
CA ASN A 488 17.59 29.07 -42.59
C ASN A 488 17.34 28.02 -43.68
N GLU A 489 18.14 26.95 -43.73
CA GLU A 489 18.07 25.94 -44.81
C GLU A 489 18.10 24.50 -44.26
N THR A 490 19.11 24.17 -43.45
CA THR A 490 19.27 22.84 -42.86
C THR A 490 19.41 22.91 -41.35
N PHE A 491 18.79 21.96 -40.66
CA PHE A 491 18.96 21.70 -39.24
C PHE A 491 19.10 20.18 -39.03
N THR A 492 19.77 19.79 -37.96
CA THR A 492 19.92 18.41 -37.54
C THR A 492 19.07 18.17 -36.30
N ILE A 493 18.32 17.08 -36.31
CA ILE A 493 17.63 16.53 -35.14
C ILE A 493 18.44 15.31 -34.71
N GLU A 494 19.12 15.40 -33.57
CA GLU A 494 19.81 14.28 -32.95
C GLU A 494 18.96 13.73 -31.82
N ILE A 495 18.60 12.45 -31.90
CA ILE A 495 17.86 11.75 -30.83
C ILE A 495 18.87 10.97 -29.99
N LYS A 496 19.05 11.37 -28.73
CA LYS A 496 20.01 10.75 -27.80
C LYS A 496 19.44 9.56 -27.03
N ASN A 497 18.11 9.37 -27.03
CA ASN A 497 17.46 8.27 -26.34
C ASN A 497 17.11 7.13 -27.31
N PRO A 498 17.75 5.95 -27.22
CA PRO A 498 17.50 4.81 -28.12
C PRO A 498 16.08 4.21 -27.97
N GLY A 499 15.37 4.47 -26.87
CA GLY A 499 13.97 4.07 -26.67
C GLY A 499 12.95 5.04 -27.27
N PHE A 500 13.35 6.24 -27.66
CA PHE A 500 12.44 7.24 -28.23
C PHE A 500 12.21 6.99 -29.73
N ARG A 501 10.98 6.61 -30.09
CA ARG A 501 10.58 6.32 -31.48
C ARG A 501 9.51 7.32 -31.96
N PRO A 502 9.90 8.49 -32.50
CA PRO A 502 8.92 9.45 -32.99
C PRO A 502 8.23 8.93 -34.26
N GLU A 503 6.90 8.99 -34.30
CA GLU A 503 6.11 8.62 -35.48
C GLU A 503 5.99 9.77 -36.50
N ARG A 504 6.19 11.01 -36.04
CA ARG A 504 6.04 12.23 -36.84
C ARG A 504 6.96 13.34 -36.34
N ILE A 505 7.51 14.10 -37.28
CA ILE A 505 8.20 15.37 -37.05
C ILE A 505 7.36 16.49 -37.67
N GLU A 506 7.05 17.54 -36.90
CA GLU A 506 6.44 18.78 -37.40
C GLU A 506 7.26 19.98 -36.95
N ILE A 507 7.48 20.94 -37.84
CA ILE A 507 8.25 22.16 -37.55
C ILE A 507 7.41 23.37 -37.89
N TYR A 508 7.41 24.35 -37.01
CA TYR A 508 6.68 25.59 -37.12
C TYR A 508 7.66 26.76 -37.13
N ASN A 509 7.39 27.79 -37.92
CA ASN A 509 8.15 29.03 -37.82
C ASN A 509 7.71 29.84 -36.58
N MET A 510 8.42 30.94 -36.29
CA MET A 510 8.13 31.81 -35.13
C MET A 510 6.72 32.44 -35.12
N LEU A 511 5.98 32.37 -36.25
CA LEU A 511 4.60 32.84 -36.36
C LEU A 511 3.57 31.70 -36.17
N GLY A 512 4.03 30.50 -35.77
CA GLY A 512 3.18 29.33 -35.57
C GLY A 512 2.70 28.67 -36.87
N LYS A 513 3.27 29.03 -38.04
CA LYS A 513 2.94 28.39 -39.31
C LYS A 513 3.80 27.13 -39.50
N LYS A 514 3.17 25.99 -39.75
CA LYS A 514 3.86 24.74 -40.09
C LYS A 514 4.68 24.93 -41.37
N VAL A 515 5.98 24.66 -41.30
CA VAL A 515 6.95 24.76 -42.41
C VAL A 515 7.47 23.39 -42.86
N PHE A 516 7.35 22.36 -42.02
CA PHE A 516 7.77 21.01 -42.35
C PHE A 516 6.90 19.97 -41.63
N GLU A 517 6.61 18.86 -42.29
CA GLU A 517 6.00 17.67 -41.70
C GLU A 517 6.61 16.43 -42.36
N LYS A 518 7.02 15.46 -41.54
CA LYS A 518 7.45 14.15 -42.02
C LYS A 518 6.91 13.07 -41.10
N LYS A 519 6.14 12.13 -41.65
CA LYS A 519 5.86 10.86 -40.99
C LYS A 519 7.09 9.98 -41.09
N LEU A 520 7.48 9.39 -39.97
CA LEU A 520 8.61 8.46 -39.90
C LEU A 520 8.05 7.05 -39.96
N THR A 521 8.43 6.29 -40.99
CA THR A 521 8.05 4.88 -41.09
C THR A 521 9.00 4.07 -40.22
N VAL A 522 8.50 3.39 -39.19
CA VAL A 522 9.29 2.45 -38.41
C VAL A 522 9.63 1.26 -39.31
N ILE A 523 10.88 1.21 -39.81
CA ILE A 523 11.40 0.00 -40.43
C ILE A 523 11.83 -0.90 -39.28
N GLY A 524 11.08 -1.98 -39.06
CA GLY A 524 11.47 -3.01 -38.11
C GLY A 524 12.81 -3.61 -38.55
N THR A 525 13.77 -3.65 -37.63
CA THR A 525 15.00 -4.43 -37.81
C THR A 525 15.19 -5.29 -36.58
N HIS A 526 15.00 -6.59 -36.79
CA HIS A 526 15.81 -7.64 -36.18
C HIS A 526 17.28 -7.20 -36.08
N VAL A 527 17.88 -7.28 -34.89
CA VAL A 527 18.74 -8.39 -34.44
C VAL A 527 18.54 -8.52 -32.93
#